data_AF-A0A438I9C1-F1
#
_entry.id   AF-A0A438I9C1-F1
#
_cell.length_a   1.000
_cell.length_b   1.000
_cell.length_c   1.000
_cell.angle_alpha   90.00
_cell.angle_beta   90.00
_cell.angle_gamma   90.00
#
_symmetry.space_group_name_H-M   'P 1'
#
loop_
_entity.id
_entity.type
_entity.pdbx_description
1 polymer ?
#
loop_
_entity_poly.entity_id
_entity_poly.type
_entity_poly.pdbx_seq_one_letter_code
_entity_poly.pdbx_strand_id
1 'polypeptide(L)'
;MDPVVMNIVGQDSPRKLSPPTKPKTETPNLVISFFIFPTLTILLLATFPISGGHINPIITFSAALVGVISHSRAFVYVLAQCAGAVLGALALKAVVNSNIEETFSLGGCTLSVIVPGPDGAITVGINTGQALWLEIICTFVLLFASVWIGFDDRQAKALGLVLVCSIIGAVAGVLVFVSTTVTATKGYAGAGMNPARCLGAALVRGGQLWNGLWVFWVGPAIACLLFYVYVKTIRDLPPWTEMCRAPSLPL
;
A
#
# COMPACT_ATOMS: atom_id res chain seq x y z
N MET A 1 12.50 34.40 78.00
CA MET A 1 11.84 33.09 77.89
C MET A 1 10.79 33.24 76.82
N ASP A 2 11.14 32.92 75.57
CA ASP A 2 10.20 32.80 74.46
C ASP A 2 10.47 31.45 73.79
N PRO A 3 9.46 30.58 73.63
CA PRO A 3 9.68 29.24 73.13
C PRO A 3 9.71 29.20 71.59
N VAL A 4 10.64 28.40 71.08
CA VAL A 4 10.69 27.88 69.72
C VAL A 4 9.54 26.88 69.52
N VAL A 5 8.63 27.09 68.54
CA VAL A 5 7.86 26.00 67.90
C VAL A 5 7.55 26.33 66.42
N MET A 6 8.36 25.76 65.53
CA MET A 6 7.99 24.93 64.36
C MET A 6 6.91 25.43 63.37
N ASN A 7 7.37 25.93 62.21
CA ASN A 7 6.59 25.94 60.97
C ASN A 7 6.22 24.50 60.57
N ILE A 8 4.92 24.17 60.55
CA ILE A 8 4.42 22.95 59.93
C ILE A 8 4.26 23.24 58.43
N VAL A 9 5.15 22.60 57.66
CA VAL A 9 5.02 22.34 56.23
C VAL A 9 3.70 21.60 56.01
N GLY A 10 2.76 22.24 55.31
CA GLY A 10 1.59 21.57 54.76
C GLY A 10 2.06 20.54 53.72
N GLN A 11 1.86 19.25 54.02
CA GLN A 11 1.97 18.16 53.06
C GLN A 11 0.94 18.34 51.95
N ASP A 12 1.33 18.92 50.82
CA ASP A 12 0.60 18.72 49.57
C ASP A 12 0.83 17.28 49.11
N SER A 13 -0.18 16.45 49.38
CA SER A 13 -0.29 15.09 48.87
C SER A 13 -0.13 15.10 47.34
N PRO A 14 0.72 14.24 46.74
CA PRO A 14 0.89 14.22 45.30
C PRO A 14 -0.43 13.78 44.66
N ARG A 15 -1.07 14.72 43.97
CA ARG A 15 -2.21 14.46 43.08
C ARG A 15 -1.75 13.38 42.10
N LYS A 16 -2.20 12.14 42.28
CA LYS A 16 -1.96 11.06 41.32
C LYS A 16 -2.50 11.54 39.98
N LEU A 17 -1.60 11.88 39.07
CA LEU A 17 -1.92 12.18 37.69
C LEU A 17 -2.58 10.90 37.16
N SER A 18 -3.89 10.95 36.94
CA SER A 18 -4.58 9.87 36.24
C SER A 18 -3.81 9.62 34.94
N PRO A 19 -3.49 8.35 34.60
CA PRO A 19 -2.82 8.07 33.34
C PRO A 19 -3.61 8.74 32.21
N PRO A 20 -2.96 9.36 31.20
CA PRO A 20 -3.69 9.91 30.08
C PRO A 20 -4.59 8.80 29.54
N THR A 21 -5.90 9.05 29.58
CA THR A 21 -6.90 8.19 28.96
C THR A 21 -6.45 8.00 27.52
N LYS A 22 -5.89 6.82 27.23
CA LYS A 22 -5.57 6.45 25.85
C LYS A 22 -6.86 6.64 25.06
N PRO A 23 -6.93 7.51 24.05
CA PRO A 23 -8.04 7.44 23.12
C PRO A 23 -7.94 6.06 22.50
N LYS A 24 -8.89 5.18 22.86
CA LYS A 24 -9.04 3.86 22.27
C LYS A 24 -9.72 4.06 20.92
N THR A 25 -8.97 4.60 19.95
CA THR A 25 -9.38 4.64 18.55
C THR A 25 -8.77 3.43 17.86
N GLU A 26 -9.36 2.27 18.12
CA GLU A 26 -9.25 1.09 17.27
C GLU A 26 -10.28 1.26 16.15
N THR A 27 -10.04 1.21 14.84
CA THR A 27 -8.91 0.86 13.98
C THR A 27 -9.04 1.71 12.69
N PRO A 28 -8.29 2.82 12.53
CA PRO A 28 -8.33 3.59 11.28
C PRO A 28 -7.93 2.73 10.06
N ASN A 29 -7.09 1.72 10.26
CA ASN A 29 -6.60 0.84 9.19
C ASN A 29 -7.70 -0.01 8.53
N LEU A 30 -8.71 -0.47 9.29
CA LEU A 30 -9.82 -1.25 8.75
C LEU A 30 -10.69 -0.39 7.83
N VAL A 31 -11.00 0.83 8.29
CA VAL A 31 -11.82 1.79 7.53
C VAL A 31 -11.11 2.18 6.23
N ILE A 32 -9.81 2.52 6.30
CA ILE A 32 -9.02 2.84 5.10
C ILE A 32 -9.02 1.67 4.12
N SER A 33 -8.71 0.46 4.61
CA SER A 33 -8.62 -0.73 3.75
C SER A 33 -9.96 -1.09 3.11
N PHE A 34 -11.06 -0.91 3.84
CA PHE A 34 -12.41 -1.09 3.30
C PHE A 34 -12.70 -0.11 2.16
N PHE A 35 -12.37 1.18 2.32
CA PHE A 35 -12.64 2.18 1.28
C PHE A 35 -11.71 2.11 0.07
N ILE A 36 -10.57 1.44 0.16
CA ILE A 36 -9.71 1.15 -1.00
C ILE A 36 -10.47 0.32 -2.03
N PHE A 37 -11.24 -0.68 -1.59
CA PHE A 37 -11.98 -1.58 -2.50
C PHE A 37 -12.95 -0.84 -3.43
N PRO A 38 -14.00 -0.15 -2.95
CA PRO A 38 -14.96 0.52 -3.83
C PRO A 38 -14.31 1.66 -4.63
N THR A 39 -13.36 2.39 -4.03
CA THR A 39 -12.68 3.50 -4.70
C THR A 39 -11.88 3.01 -5.90
N LEU A 40 -11.02 1.98 -5.72
CA LEU A 40 -10.27 1.41 -6.83
C LEU A 40 -11.18 0.79 -7.87
N THR A 41 -12.25 0.09 -7.45
CA THR A 41 -13.22 -0.49 -8.39
C THR A 41 -13.82 0.57 -9.32
N ILE A 42 -14.26 1.70 -8.76
CA ILE A 42 -14.85 2.81 -9.53
C ILE A 42 -13.81 3.43 -10.47
N LEU A 43 -12.60 3.70 -9.98
CA LEU A 43 -11.53 4.27 -10.80
C LEU A 43 -11.14 3.35 -11.96
N LEU A 44 -11.08 2.04 -11.71
CA LEU A 44 -10.82 1.04 -12.74
C LEU A 44 -11.95 0.99 -13.76
N LEU A 45 -13.21 0.95 -13.32
CA LEU A 45 -14.36 0.99 -14.23
C LEU A 45 -14.34 2.22 -15.16
N ALA A 46 -13.97 3.38 -14.62
CA ALA A 46 -13.91 4.62 -15.38
C ALA A 46 -12.73 4.65 -16.37
N THR A 47 -11.58 4.08 -16.00
CA THR A 47 -10.33 4.23 -16.77
C THR A 47 -9.97 3.02 -17.64
N PHE A 48 -10.52 1.85 -17.35
CA PHE A 48 -10.21 0.60 -18.05
C PHE A 48 -10.58 0.63 -19.54
N PRO A 49 -11.79 1.07 -19.95
CA PRO A 49 -12.15 1.11 -21.38
C PRO A 49 -11.28 2.06 -22.22
N ILE A 50 -10.66 3.06 -21.58
CA ILE A 50 -9.88 4.11 -22.26
C ILE A 50 -8.40 3.76 -22.27
N SER A 51 -7.85 3.36 -21.12
CA SER A 51 -6.40 3.24 -20.90
C SER A 51 -5.93 1.84 -20.49
N GLY A 52 -6.86 0.92 -20.20
CA GLY A 52 -6.56 -0.36 -19.54
C GLY A 52 -6.49 -0.25 -18.01
N GLY A 53 -6.68 0.94 -17.43
CA GLY A 53 -6.86 1.09 -15.98
C GLY A 53 -5.66 0.69 -15.14
N HIS A 54 -4.44 0.94 -15.61
CA HIS A 54 -3.24 0.48 -14.90
C HIS A 54 -3.07 1.18 -13.54
N ILE A 55 -3.24 2.51 -13.50
CA ILE A 55 -3.20 3.40 -12.30
C ILE A 55 -1.98 3.15 -11.37
N ASN A 56 -0.95 2.47 -11.86
CA ASN A 56 0.16 1.97 -11.06
C ASN A 56 1.37 1.69 -11.96
N PRO A 57 2.55 2.28 -11.67
CA PRO A 57 3.76 2.03 -12.43
C PRO A 57 4.14 0.56 -12.51
N ILE A 58 3.91 -0.23 -11.44
CA ILE A 58 4.32 -1.63 -11.44
C ILE A 58 3.42 -2.52 -12.29
N ILE A 59 2.12 -2.24 -12.31
CA ILE A 59 1.17 -2.92 -13.20
C ILE A 59 1.49 -2.57 -14.66
N THR A 60 1.81 -1.30 -14.92
CA THR A 60 2.25 -0.81 -16.24
C THR A 60 3.52 -1.50 -16.71
N PHE A 61 4.53 -1.58 -15.84
CA PHE A 61 5.78 -2.25 -16.17
C PHE A 61 5.59 -3.75 -16.39
N SER A 62 4.81 -4.42 -15.53
CA SER A 62 4.48 -5.84 -15.69
C SER A 62 3.75 -6.11 -17.01
N ALA A 63 2.75 -5.30 -17.35
CA ALA A 63 2.04 -5.37 -18.62
C ALA A 63 2.97 -5.20 -19.82
N ALA A 64 3.98 -4.33 -19.73
CA ALA A 64 4.98 -4.18 -20.79
C ALA A 64 5.88 -5.42 -20.91
N LEU A 65 6.30 -6.00 -19.79
CA LEU A 65 7.13 -7.22 -19.78
C LEU A 65 6.39 -8.44 -20.34
N VAL A 66 5.10 -8.59 -20.05
CA VAL A 66 4.27 -9.69 -20.58
C VAL A 66 3.73 -9.43 -21.98
N GLY A 67 4.07 -8.29 -22.60
CA GLY A 67 3.75 -7.96 -23.99
C GLY A 67 2.34 -7.39 -24.23
N VAL A 68 1.64 -6.94 -23.18
CA VAL A 68 0.29 -6.33 -23.30
C VAL A 68 0.38 -4.91 -23.88
N ILE A 69 1.43 -4.15 -23.54
CA ILE A 69 1.68 -2.80 -24.07
C ILE A 69 3.13 -2.64 -24.52
N SER A 70 3.40 -1.67 -25.41
CA SER A 70 4.77 -1.31 -25.77
C SER A 70 5.52 -0.61 -24.63
N HIS A 71 6.85 -0.72 -24.61
CA HIS A 71 7.69 -0.02 -23.63
C HIS A 71 7.56 1.51 -23.70
N SER A 72 7.34 2.07 -24.90
CA SER A 72 7.10 3.51 -25.07
C SER A 72 5.79 3.97 -24.44
N ARG A 73 4.71 3.20 -24.60
CA ARG A 73 3.42 3.47 -23.94
C ARG A 73 3.56 3.32 -22.42
N ALA A 74 4.29 2.30 -21.97
CA ALA A 74 4.55 2.09 -20.55
C ALA A 74 5.26 3.31 -19.91
N PHE A 75 6.27 3.87 -20.58
CA PHE A 75 6.96 5.07 -20.12
C PHE A 75 6.00 6.26 -19.96
N VAL A 76 5.17 6.55 -20.97
CA VAL A 76 4.18 7.63 -20.91
C VAL A 76 3.18 7.40 -19.76
N TYR A 77 2.73 6.17 -19.55
CA TYR A 77 1.82 5.82 -18.47
C TYR A 77 2.44 6.05 -17.09
N VAL A 78 3.70 5.65 -16.88
CA VAL A 78 4.40 5.87 -15.61
C VAL A 78 4.52 7.36 -15.30
N LEU A 79 4.88 8.19 -16.28
CA LEU A 79 4.94 9.64 -16.10
C LEU A 79 3.58 10.23 -15.75
N ALA A 80 2.52 9.85 -16.47
CA ALA A 80 1.16 10.31 -16.21
C ALA A 80 0.67 9.87 -14.81
N GLN A 81 0.99 8.65 -14.38
CA GLN A 81 0.64 8.13 -13.06
C GLN A 81 1.35 8.89 -11.95
N CYS A 82 2.65 9.15 -12.08
CA CYS A 82 3.40 9.95 -11.11
C CYS A 82 2.87 11.39 -11.04
N ALA A 83 2.61 12.03 -12.18
CA ALA A 83 2.04 13.38 -12.24
C ALA A 83 0.64 13.42 -11.60
N GLY A 84 -0.23 12.47 -11.93
CA GLY A 84 -1.56 12.35 -11.34
C GLY A 84 -1.53 12.11 -9.82
N ALA A 85 -0.57 11.32 -9.33
CA ALA A 85 -0.40 11.10 -7.90
C ALA A 85 0.04 12.38 -7.15
N VAL A 86 0.93 13.19 -7.74
CA VAL A 86 1.30 14.51 -7.20
C VAL A 86 0.09 15.44 -7.15
N LEU A 87 -0.68 15.53 -8.25
CA LEU A 87 -1.89 16.35 -8.31
C LEU A 87 -2.95 15.90 -7.30
N GLY A 88 -3.13 14.60 -7.12
CA GLY A 88 -4.04 14.03 -6.12
C GLY A 88 -3.60 14.39 -4.68
N ALA A 89 -2.30 14.29 -4.38
CA ALA A 89 -1.77 14.70 -3.08
C ALA A 89 -1.92 16.21 -2.82
N LEU A 90 -1.70 17.06 -3.84
CA LEU A 90 -1.94 18.51 -3.76
C LEU A 90 -3.43 18.83 -3.53
N ALA A 91 -4.33 18.17 -4.26
CA ALA A 91 -5.77 18.35 -4.09
C ALA A 91 -6.22 17.95 -2.68
N LEU A 92 -5.70 16.84 -2.15
CA LEU A 92 -6.00 16.42 -0.78
C LEU A 92 -5.47 17.46 0.23
N LYS A 93 -4.23 17.92 0.08
CA LYS A 93 -3.63 18.95 0.94
C LYS A 93 -4.43 20.25 0.97
N ALA A 94 -5.05 20.64 -0.15
CA ALA A 94 -5.85 21.86 -0.23
C ALA A 94 -7.17 21.78 0.56
N VAL A 95 -7.69 20.58 0.81
CA VAL A 95 -9.01 20.37 1.44
C VAL A 95 -8.90 19.99 2.92
N VAL A 96 -7.78 19.39 3.33
CA VAL A 96 -7.59 18.91 4.71
C VAL A 96 -6.85 19.93 5.58
N ASN A 97 -7.09 19.89 6.88
CA ASN A 97 -6.31 20.65 7.85
C ASN A 97 -4.97 19.95 8.18
N SER A 98 -4.09 20.66 8.89
CA SER A 98 -2.76 20.17 9.29
C SER A 98 -2.83 18.88 10.10
N ASN A 99 -3.81 18.72 10.99
CA ASN A 99 -3.96 17.52 11.82
C ASN A 99 -4.24 16.27 10.98
N ILE A 100 -5.10 16.40 9.96
CA ILE A 100 -5.42 15.32 9.02
C ILE A 100 -4.22 15.05 8.09
N GLU A 101 -3.56 16.09 7.61
CA GLU A 101 -2.33 15.97 6.80
C GLU A 101 -1.25 15.17 7.56
N GLU A 102 -1.04 15.45 8.85
CA GLU A 102 -0.08 14.73 9.68
C GLU A 102 -0.50 13.29 9.95
N THR A 103 -1.76 13.08 10.32
CA THR A 103 -2.30 11.76 10.71
C THR A 103 -2.26 10.77 9.55
N PHE A 104 -2.69 11.19 8.36
CA PHE A 104 -2.79 10.30 7.20
C PHE A 104 -1.64 10.45 6.22
N SER A 105 -0.70 11.36 6.46
CA SER A 105 0.46 11.61 5.60
C SER A 105 0.09 11.84 4.13
N LEU A 106 -1.05 12.51 3.87
CA LEU A 106 -1.68 12.68 2.55
C LEU A 106 -1.87 11.36 1.76
N GLY A 107 -2.09 10.25 2.45
CA GLY A 107 -2.17 8.94 1.82
C GLY A 107 -0.84 8.48 1.24
N GLY A 108 0.29 8.92 1.80
CA GLY A 108 1.61 8.44 1.45
C GLY A 108 1.97 7.08 2.03
N CYS A 109 3.21 6.63 1.80
CA CYS A 109 3.73 5.36 2.26
C CYS A 109 4.83 5.62 3.31
N THR A 110 4.65 5.15 4.54
CA THR A 110 5.60 5.36 5.64
C THR A 110 6.07 4.02 6.21
N LEU A 111 7.37 3.91 6.44
CA LEU A 111 7.97 2.78 7.17
C LEU A 111 8.02 3.05 8.67
N SER A 112 8.26 4.30 9.03
CA SER A 112 8.37 4.77 10.40
C SER A 112 7.83 6.18 10.52
N VAL A 113 7.44 6.53 11.75
CA VAL A 113 7.07 7.89 12.13
C VAL A 113 7.84 8.33 13.36
N ILE A 114 8.07 9.63 13.46
CA ILE A 114 8.71 10.25 14.62
C ILE A 114 7.61 10.69 15.58
N VAL A 115 7.67 10.24 16.83
CA VAL A 115 6.70 10.60 17.89
C VAL A 115 7.43 11.14 19.12
N PRO A 116 6.78 12.00 19.93
CA PRO A 116 7.32 12.41 21.22
C PRO A 116 7.50 11.19 22.15
N GLY A 117 8.70 11.03 22.69
CA GLY A 117 9.05 10.02 23.70
C GLY A 117 9.50 10.66 25.02
N PRO A 118 9.71 9.85 26.07
CA PRO A 118 10.08 10.33 27.40
C PRO A 118 11.36 11.17 27.43
N ASP A 119 12.35 10.82 26.59
CA ASP A 119 13.68 11.45 26.53
C ASP A 119 13.91 12.22 25.22
N GLY A 120 12.83 12.57 24.50
CA GLY A 120 12.88 13.25 23.21
C GLY A 120 12.17 12.47 22.10
N ALA A 121 12.32 12.93 20.85
CA ALA A 121 11.64 12.32 19.71
C ALA A 121 12.19 10.91 19.42
N ILE A 122 11.31 9.91 19.39
CA ILE A 122 11.64 8.52 19.09
C ILE A 122 11.06 8.11 17.72
N THR A 123 11.80 7.28 16.98
CA THR A 123 11.32 6.72 15.72
C THR A 123 10.66 5.38 15.98
N VAL A 124 9.39 5.26 15.63
CA VAL A 124 8.61 4.00 15.71
C VAL A 124 8.20 3.59 14.31
N GLY A 125 8.46 2.33 13.96
CA GLY A 125 8.17 1.82 12.63
C GLY A 125 8.56 0.37 12.48
N ILE A 126 8.38 -0.13 11.26
CA ILE A 126 8.73 -1.50 10.87
C ILE A 126 10.20 -1.56 10.43
N ASN A 127 10.84 -2.72 10.62
CA ASN A 127 12.17 -2.96 10.05
C ASN A 127 12.12 -2.87 8.51
N THR A 128 13.11 -2.20 7.91
CA THR A 128 13.17 -1.99 6.46
C THR A 128 13.15 -3.30 5.66
N GLY A 129 13.81 -4.34 6.14
CA GLY A 129 13.81 -5.66 5.49
C GLY A 129 12.44 -6.34 5.55
N GLN A 130 11.74 -6.25 6.69
CA GLN A 130 10.37 -6.77 6.82
C GLN A 130 9.40 -6.04 5.88
N ALA A 131 9.50 -4.72 5.79
CA ALA A 131 8.68 -3.94 4.87
C ALA A 131 8.97 -4.25 3.40
N LEU A 132 10.25 -4.46 3.05
CA LEU A 132 10.62 -4.87 1.70
C LEU A 132 9.99 -6.22 1.33
N TRP A 133 10.02 -7.20 2.23
CA TRP A 133 9.36 -8.48 2.00
C TRP A 133 7.84 -8.35 1.86
N LEU A 134 7.21 -7.50 2.67
CA LEU A 134 5.78 -7.23 2.54
C LEU A 134 5.44 -6.58 1.20
N GLU A 135 6.21 -5.59 0.75
CA GLU A 135 6.02 -5.00 -0.58
C GLU A 135 6.14 -6.03 -1.69
N ILE A 136 7.15 -6.91 -1.62
CA ILE A 136 7.36 -7.96 -2.62
C ILE A 136 6.15 -8.90 -2.65
N ILE A 137 5.74 -9.43 -1.51
CA ILE A 137 4.67 -10.44 -1.42
C ILE A 137 3.32 -9.82 -1.81
N CYS A 138 2.97 -8.67 -1.24
CA CYS A 138 1.70 -8.01 -1.53
C CYS A 138 1.62 -7.58 -3.00
N THR A 139 2.69 -7.01 -3.56
CA THR A 139 2.70 -6.65 -4.98
C THR A 139 2.60 -7.88 -5.87
N PHE A 140 3.31 -8.96 -5.53
CA PHE A 140 3.24 -10.21 -6.30
C PHE A 140 1.80 -10.72 -6.39
N VAL A 141 1.07 -10.78 -5.26
CA VAL A 141 -0.35 -11.17 -5.25
C VAL A 141 -1.23 -10.19 -6.03
N LEU A 142 -0.98 -8.88 -5.91
CA LEU A 142 -1.71 -7.86 -6.69
C LEU A 142 -1.52 -8.05 -8.20
N LEU A 143 -0.35 -8.50 -8.66
CA LEU A 143 -0.08 -8.76 -10.08
C LEU A 143 -0.88 -9.94 -10.64
N PHE A 144 -1.21 -10.96 -9.84
CA PHE A 144 -2.14 -12.01 -10.28
C PHE A 144 -3.51 -11.44 -10.59
N ALA A 145 -4.05 -10.60 -9.70
CA ALA A 145 -5.36 -9.98 -9.91
C ALA A 145 -5.35 -8.98 -11.08
N SER A 146 -4.33 -8.13 -11.16
CA SER A 146 -4.31 -7.04 -12.14
C SER A 146 -3.88 -7.49 -13.54
N VAL A 147 -2.82 -8.29 -13.65
CA VAL A 147 -2.28 -8.70 -14.96
C VAL A 147 -2.91 -9.99 -15.44
N TRP A 148 -3.02 -11.00 -14.59
CA TRP A 148 -3.51 -12.31 -15.04
C TRP A 148 -5.03 -12.34 -15.18
N ILE A 149 -5.79 -11.83 -14.20
CA ILE A 149 -7.25 -11.75 -14.35
C ILE A 149 -7.65 -10.58 -15.24
N GLY A 150 -6.96 -9.43 -15.10
CA GLY A 150 -7.32 -8.20 -15.81
C GLY A 150 -6.97 -8.15 -17.29
N PHE A 151 -5.82 -8.69 -17.71
CA PHE A 151 -5.36 -8.64 -19.11
C PHE A 151 -5.41 -9.99 -19.85
N ASP A 152 -5.91 -11.05 -19.23
CA ASP A 152 -6.23 -12.28 -19.95
C ASP A 152 -7.62 -12.15 -20.60
N ASP A 153 -7.65 -12.03 -21.93
CA ASP A 153 -8.87 -11.81 -22.70
C ASP A 153 -9.95 -12.87 -22.45
N ARG A 154 -9.56 -14.12 -22.18
CA ARG A 154 -10.50 -15.23 -21.98
C ARG A 154 -11.16 -15.12 -20.61
N GLN A 155 -10.37 -14.90 -19.57
CA GLN A 155 -10.84 -14.63 -18.20
C GLN A 155 -11.67 -13.36 -18.14
N ALA A 156 -11.17 -12.26 -18.68
CA ALA A 156 -11.83 -10.96 -18.60
C ALA A 156 -13.21 -10.97 -19.29
N LYS A 157 -13.34 -11.66 -20.43
CA LYS A 157 -14.64 -11.84 -21.11
C LYS A 157 -15.58 -12.77 -20.33
N ALA A 158 -15.06 -13.83 -19.73
CA ALA A 158 -15.87 -14.78 -18.97
C ALA A 158 -16.43 -14.18 -17.67
N LEU A 159 -15.64 -13.36 -16.98
CA LEU A 159 -16.03 -12.73 -15.72
C LEU A 159 -16.80 -11.40 -15.91
N GLY A 160 -16.53 -10.69 -17.00
CA GLY A 160 -17.08 -9.36 -17.25
C GLY A 160 -16.35 -8.25 -16.49
N LEU A 161 -16.38 -7.04 -17.06
CA LEU A 161 -15.57 -5.90 -16.61
C LEU A 161 -15.82 -5.52 -15.13
N VAL A 162 -17.08 -5.48 -14.71
CA VAL A 162 -17.45 -5.09 -13.33
C VAL A 162 -16.84 -6.04 -12.31
N LEU A 163 -16.91 -7.35 -12.56
CA LEU A 163 -16.37 -8.34 -11.65
C LEU A 163 -14.84 -8.29 -11.61
N VAL A 164 -14.18 -8.16 -12.76
CA VAL A 164 -12.71 -8.03 -12.83
C VAL A 164 -12.22 -6.81 -12.04
N CYS A 165 -12.81 -5.63 -12.28
CA CYS A 165 -12.44 -4.41 -11.56
C CYS A 165 -12.71 -4.55 -10.05
N SER A 166 -13.80 -5.20 -9.66
CA SER A 166 -14.14 -5.45 -8.26
C SER A 166 -13.14 -6.39 -7.59
N ILE A 167 -12.71 -7.45 -8.27
CA ILE A 167 -11.70 -8.39 -7.75
C ILE A 167 -10.37 -7.66 -7.51
N ILE A 168 -9.91 -6.82 -8.45
CA ILE A 168 -8.66 -6.07 -8.29
C ILE A 168 -8.76 -5.12 -7.09
N GLY A 169 -9.86 -4.37 -6.96
CA GLY A 169 -10.09 -3.48 -5.82
C GLY A 169 -10.14 -4.24 -4.49
N ALA A 170 -10.84 -5.37 -4.45
CA ALA A 170 -10.97 -6.19 -3.25
C ALA A 170 -9.61 -6.78 -2.82
N VAL A 171 -8.83 -7.32 -3.76
CA VAL A 171 -7.49 -7.83 -3.50
C VAL A 171 -6.59 -6.72 -2.95
N ALA A 172 -6.57 -5.54 -3.58
CA ALA A 172 -5.79 -4.41 -3.08
C ALA A 172 -6.20 -4.00 -1.65
N GLY A 173 -7.50 -3.89 -1.38
CA GLY A 173 -8.01 -3.55 -0.04
C GLY A 173 -7.63 -4.59 1.02
N VAL A 174 -7.77 -5.89 0.70
CA VAL A 174 -7.37 -6.98 1.59
C VAL A 174 -5.87 -6.99 1.84
N LEU A 175 -5.04 -6.75 0.83
CA LEU A 175 -3.58 -6.71 0.99
C LEU A 175 -3.13 -5.55 1.89
N VAL A 176 -3.74 -4.37 1.77
CA VAL A 176 -3.49 -3.26 2.70
C VAL A 176 -3.96 -3.60 4.10
N PHE A 177 -5.14 -4.21 4.24
CA PHE A 177 -5.66 -4.65 5.53
C PHE A 177 -4.73 -5.66 6.22
N VAL A 178 -4.30 -6.69 5.49
CA VAL A 178 -3.42 -7.74 6.00
C VAL A 178 -2.05 -7.16 6.36
N SER A 179 -1.44 -6.35 5.48
CA SER A 179 -0.12 -5.77 5.75
C SER A 179 -0.13 -4.81 6.95
N THR A 180 -1.20 -4.07 7.18
CA THR A 180 -1.34 -3.20 8.37
C THR A 180 -1.70 -3.97 9.63
N THR A 181 -2.56 -4.99 9.54
CA THR A 181 -3.07 -5.73 10.71
C THR A 181 -2.11 -6.80 11.19
N VAL A 182 -1.50 -7.56 10.28
CA VAL A 182 -0.56 -8.64 10.64
C VAL A 182 0.74 -8.08 11.20
N THR A 183 1.21 -6.94 10.69
CA THR A 183 2.40 -6.29 11.26
C THR A 183 2.09 -5.61 12.58
N ALA A 184 0.85 -5.11 12.76
CA ALA A 184 0.39 -4.34 13.92
C ALA A 184 1.39 -3.24 14.37
N THR A 185 2.22 -2.76 13.44
CA THR A 185 3.38 -1.92 13.76
C THR A 185 2.99 -0.46 13.66
N LYS A 186 3.10 0.27 14.77
CA LYS A 186 2.82 1.72 14.79
C LYS A 186 3.79 2.45 13.87
N GLY A 187 3.28 3.41 13.11
CA GLY A 187 4.07 4.21 12.16
C GLY A 187 4.21 3.60 10.77
N TYR A 188 3.82 2.33 10.60
CA TYR A 188 3.77 1.70 9.28
C TYR A 188 2.40 1.91 8.63
N ALA A 189 2.39 2.42 7.39
CA ALA A 189 1.16 2.71 6.65
C ALA A 189 0.56 1.49 5.92
N GLY A 190 1.23 0.34 5.97
CA GLY A 190 0.87 -0.83 5.14
C GLY A 190 1.64 -0.87 3.83
N ALA A 191 1.46 -1.97 3.10
CA ALA A 191 2.07 -2.14 1.79
C ALA A 191 1.48 -1.11 0.81
N GLY A 192 2.35 -0.33 0.17
CA GLY A 192 2.02 0.66 -0.84
C GLY A 192 1.65 0.02 -2.17
N MET A 193 2.41 -0.99 -2.64
CA MET A 193 2.23 -1.72 -3.90
C MET A 193 2.16 -0.86 -5.18
N ASN A 194 2.28 0.47 -5.05
CA ASN A 194 2.11 1.46 -6.09
C ASN A 194 3.16 2.56 -5.92
N PRO A 195 4.24 2.52 -6.72
CA PRO A 195 5.31 3.50 -6.61
C PRO A 195 4.87 4.95 -6.83
N ALA A 196 3.92 5.20 -7.75
CA ALA A 196 3.42 6.55 -8.02
C ALA A 196 2.64 7.11 -6.83
N ARG A 197 1.79 6.30 -6.19
CA ARG A 197 1.07 6.69 -4.96
C ARG A 197 2.04 7.15 -3.89
N CYS A 198 3.09 6.36 -3.63
CA CYS A 198 4.08 6.68 -2.61
C CYS A 198 4.88 7.94 -2.96
N LEU A 199 5.32 8.06 -4.22
CA LEU A 199 6.09 9.21 -4.70
C LEU A 199 5.30 10.51 -4.67
N GLY A 200 4.04 10.50 -5.12
CA GLY A 200 3.22 11.70 -5.20
C GLY A 200 3.03 12.38 -3.84
N ALA A 201 2.68 11.60 -2.82
CA ALA A 201 2.57 12.10 -1.46
C ALA A 201 3.94 12.54 -0.88
N ALA A 202 5.02 11.80 -1.18
CA ALA A 202 6.36 12.15 -0.72
C ALA A 202 6.86 13.49 -1.29
N LEU A 203 6.57 13.77 -2.57
CA LEU A 203 6.93 15.05 -3.20
C LEU A 203 6.16 16.23 -2.60
N VAL A 204 4.89 16.04 -2.23
CA VAL A 204 4.03 17.13 -1.74
C VAL A 204 4.19 17.40 -0.24
N ARG A 205 4.23 16.34 0.58
CA ARG A 205 4.35 16.47 2.04
C ARG A 205 5.80 16.52 2.50
N GLY A 206 6.70 15.81 1.83
CA GLY A 206 8.10 15.73 2.22
C GLY A 206 8.32 15.01 3.56
N GLY A 207 9.45 15.35 4.19
CA GLY A 207 9.83 14.83 5.51
C GLY A 207 9.97 13.31 5.54
N GLN A 208 9.35 12.67 6.53
CA GLN A 208 9.47 11.23 6.79
C GLN A 208 9.00 10.31 5.66
N LEU A 209 8.22 10.80 4.69
CA LEU A 209 7.81 10.01 3.52
C LEU A 209 8.97 9.67 2.58
N TRP A 210 10.07 10.42 2.65
CA TRP A 210 11.30 10.09 1.92
C TRP A 210 12.08 8.95 2.58
N ASN A 211 11.86 8.72 3.88
CA ASN A 211 12.59 7.70 4.63
C ASN A 211 12.16 6.30 4.19
N GLY A 212 13.02 5.70 3.36
CA GLY A 212 12.81 4.38 2.75
C GLY A 212 11.76 4.38 1.64
N LEU A 213 11.56 5.52 0.97
CA LEU A 213 10.76 5.59 -0.26
C LEU A 213 11.20 4.54 -1.30
N TRP A 214 12.51 4.25 -1.35
CA TRP A 214 13.09 3.25 -2.25
C TRP A 214 12.48 1.85 -2.06
N VAL A 215 12.01 1.50 -0.86
CA VAL A 215 11.40 0.18 -0.58
C VAL A 215 10.14 0.00 -1.42
N PHE A 216 9.35 1.07 -1.58
CA PHE A 216 8.12 1.09 -2.38
C PHE A 216 8.36 1.14 -3.90
N TRP A 217 9.63 1.21 -4.33
CA TRP A 217 10.02 1.06 -5.74
C TRP A 217 10.69 -0.29 -5.98
N VAL A 218 11.67 -0.63 -5.15
CA VAL A 218 12.46 -1.85 -5.28
C VAL A 218 11.63 -3.09 -4.95
N GLY A 219 10.81 -3.07 -3.90
CA GLY A 219 9.95 -4.20 -3.55
C GLY A 219 8.99 -4.57 -4.68
N PRO A 220 8.18 -3.62 -5.18
CA PRO A 220 7.33 -3.86 -6.34
C PRO A 220 8.10 -4.28 -7.60
N ALA A 221 9.27 -3.69 -7.88
CA ALA A 221 10.12 -4.07 -9.01
C ALA A 221 10.56 -5.54 -8.95
N ILE A 222 11.03 -6.00 -7.78
CA ILE A 222 11.38 -7.41 -7.57
C ILE A 222 10.16 -8.30 -7.78
N ALA A 223 9.01 -7.96 -7.21
CA ALA A 223 7.77 -8.71 -7.41
C ALA A 223 7.38 -8.82 -8.89
N CYS A 224 7.55 -7.74 -9.65
CA CYS A 224 7.27 -7.73 -11.09
C CYS A 224 8.20 -8.67 -11.88
N LEU A 225 9.49 -8.69 -11.56
CA LEU A 225 10.44 -9.62 -12.19
C LEU A 225 10.10 -11.07 -11.84
N LEU A 226 9.80 -11.37 -10.58
CA LEU A 226 9.36 -12.69 -10.14
C LEU A 226 8.08 -13.12 -10.85
N PHE A 227 7.10 -12.21 -10.97
CA PHE A 227 5.84 -12.47 -11.67
C PHE A 227 6.07 -12.74 -13.16
N TYR A 228 6.94 -11.98 -13.83
CA TYR A 228 7.30 -12.22 -15.21
C TYR A 228 7.93 -13.61 -15.42
N VAL A 229 8.89 -14.00 -14.57
CA VAL A 229 9.52 -15.34 -14.62
C VAL A 229 8.49 -16.44 -14.40
N TYR A 230 7.58 -16.25 -13.45
CA TYR A 230 6.48 -17.18 -13.17
C TYR A 230 5.55 -17.35 -14.37
N VAL A 231 5.09 -16.24 -14.97
CA VAL A 231 4.20 -16.27 -16.14
C VAL A 231 4.88 -16.92 -17.33
N LYS A 232 6.16 -16.62 -17.58
CA LYS A 232 6.93 -17.23 -18.67
C LYS A 232 7.03 -18.73 -18.50
N THR A 233 7.46 -19.19 -17.33
CA THR A 233 7.59 -20.61 -17.00
C THR A 233 6.28 -21.38 -17.17
N ILE A 234 5.14 -20.80 -16.77
CA ILE A 234 3.83 -21.47 -16.88
C ILE A 234 3.26 -21.43 -18.29
N ARG A 235 3.43 -20.33 -19.03
CA ARG A 235 2.97 -20.24 -20.42
C ARG A 235 3.69 -21.23 -21.33
N ASP A 236 4.92 -21.58 -21.00
CA ASP A 236 5.69 -22.60 -21.71
C ASP A 236 5.22 -24.03 -21.40
N LEU A 237 4.32 -24.23 -20.41
CA LEU A 237 3.69 -25.53 -20.14
C LEU A 237 2.47 -25.76 -21.05
N PRO A 238 2.28 -27.00 -21.55
CA PRO A 238 1.06 -27.34 -22.29
C PRO A 238 -0.18 -27.14 -21.40
N PRO A 239 -1.34 -26.75 -21.97
CA PRO A 239 -2.57 -26.58 -21.22
C PRO A 239 -2.89 -27.82 -20.37
N TRP A 240 -3.46 -27.62 -19.17
CA TRP A 240 -3.88 -28.73 -18.30
C TRP A 240 -4.76 -29.77 -19.01
N THR A 241 -5.57 -29.33 -19.97
CA THR A 241 -6.42 -30.20 -20.80
C THR A 241 -5.66 -31.10 -21.77
N GLU A 242 -4.40 -30.79 -22.08
CA GLU A 242 -3.51 -31.61 -22.89
C GLU A 242 -2.63 -32.51 -22.02
N MET A 243 -2.18 -32.02 -20.86
CA MET A 243 -1.47 -32.86 -19.88
C MET A 243 -2.31 -34.01 -19.34
N CYS A 244 -3.60 -33.77 -19.07
CA CYS A 244 -4.54 -34.82 -18.64
C CYS A 244 -4.94 -35.79 -19.78
N ARG A 245 -4.52 -35.52 -21.02
CA ARG A 245 -4.79 -36.35 -22.20
C ARG A 245 -3.64 -37.30 -22.55
N ALA A 246 -2.62 -37.44 -21.69
CA ALA A 246 -1.55 -38.40 -21.88
C ALA A 246 -2.13 -39.80 -22.16
N PRO A 247 -1.65 -40.53 -23.19
CA PRO A 247 -2.24 -41.82 -23.56
C PRO A 247 -2.15 -42.79 -22.39
N SER A 248 -3.27 -43.44 -22.07
CA SER A 248 -3.25 -44.65 -21.24
C SER A 248 -2.15 -45.58 -21.75
N LEU A 249 -1.22 -45.95 -20.87
CA LEU A 249 -0.17 -46.94 -21.14
C LEU A 249 -0.77 -48.13 -21.91
N PRO A 250 -0.17 -48.56 -23.04
CA PRO A 250 -0.57 -49.81 -23.65
C PRO A 250 -0.30 -50.94 -22.65
N LEU A 251 -1.37 -51.66 -22.29
CA LEU A 251 -1.32 -52.93 -21.57
C LEU A 251 -0.69 -54.02 -22.44
#